data_AF-A0A934KE25-F1
#
_entry.id   AF-A0A934KE25-F1
#
_cell.length_a   1.000
_cell.length_b   1.000
_cell.length_c   1.000
_cell.angle_alpha   90.00
_cell.angle_beta   90.00
_cell.angle_gamma   90.00
#
_symmetry.space_group_name_H-M   'P 1'
#
loop_
_entity.id
_entity.type
_entity.pdbx_description
1 polymer ?
#
loop_
_entity_poly.entity_id
_entity_poly.type
_entity_poly.pdbx_seq_one_letter_code
_entity_poly.pdbx_strand_id
1 'polypeptide(L)'
;MADPGRRMTVTEHLEELRRVLMISAIAWLIATIIAFIFHGAIFMFLLHPLTSVLGKTNNHITSTAIFTSPTEGLTIPMKISAIAGLIGALPVILWQVWGFVAPGLRPVERKFVGPFLGSAFLLFVGGAAFA
;
A
#
# COMPACT_ATOMS: atom_id res chain seq x y z
N MET A 1 4.73 -16.11 29.67
CA MET A 1 4.55 -15.79 31.10
C MET A 1 4.23 -14.31 31.17
N ALA A 2 2.94 -13.95 31.22
CA ALA A 2 2.48 -12.57 31.13
C ALA A 2 2.11 -12.07 32.54
N ASP A 3 2.81 -11.04 33.00
CA ASP A 3 2.62 -10.39 34.29
C ASP A 3 1.54 -9.29 34.18
N PRO A 4 0.47 -9.26 34.99
CA PRO A 4 -0.68 -8.36 34.81
C PRO A 4 -0.50 -6.94 35.40
N GLY A 5 0.72 -6.52 35.76
CA GLY A 5 0.96 -5.29 36.54
C GLY A 5 1.89 -4.23 35.94
N ARG A 6 2.43 -4.42 34.73
CA ARG A 6 3.43 -3.48 34.19
C ARG A 6 2.76 -2.38 33.37
N ARG A 7 2.60 -1.19 33.98
CA ARG A 7 2.35 0.05 33.24
C ARG A 7 3.48 0.18 32.21
N MET A 8 3.16 0.02 30.92
CA MET A 8 4.13 0.28 29.86
C MET A 8 4.65 1.71 30.05
N THR A 9 5.95 1.87 30.14
CA THR A 9 6.55 3.21 30.13
C THR A 9 6.32 3.81 28.74
N VAL A 10 6.14 5.14 28.65
CA VAL A 10 6.01 5.83 27.35
C VAL A 10 7.16 5.46 26.41
N THR A 11 8.34 5.19 26.98
CA THR A 11 9.51 4.69 26.27
C THR A 11 9.32 3.31 25.63
N GLU A 12 8.66 2.35 26.30
CA GLU A 12 8.35 1.02 25.73
C GLU A 12 7.35 1.13 24.57
N HIS A 13 6.35 2.01 24.68
CA HIS A 13 5.37 2.21 23.60
C HIS A 13 6.00 2.89 22.37
N LEU A 14 6.90 3.85 22.57
CA LEU A 14 7.66 4.47 21.47
C LEU A 14 8.62 3.48 20.79
N GLU A 15 9.14 2.51 21.52
CA GLU A 15 10.00 1.46 20.96
C GLU A 15 9.20 0.50 20.06
N GLU A 16 7.96 0.18 20.43
CA GLU A 16 7.01 -0.52 19.56
C GLU A 16 6.69 0.27 18.30
N LEU A 17 6.41 1.58 18.42
CA LEU A 17 6.14 2.45 17.27
C LEU A 17 7.30 2.41 16.27
N ARG A 18 8.54 2.56 16.75
CA ARG A 18 9.74 2.53 15.91
C ARG A 18 9.86 1.19 15.21
N ARG A 19 9.68 0.08 15.91
CA ARG A 19 9.74 -1.26 15.34
C ARG A 19 8.68 -1.46 14.26
N VAL A 20 7.46 -1.03 14.52
CA VAL A 20 6.32 -1.11 13.60
C VAL A 20 6.57 -0.28 12.35
N LEU A 21 7.09 0.94 12.51
CA LEU A 21 7.41 1.83 11.39
C LEU A 21 8.54 1.27 10.53
N MET A 22 9.60 0.72 11.13
CA MET A 22 10.70 0.09 10.36
C MET A 22 10.22 -1.13 9.57
N ILE A 23 9.41 -2.01 10.16
CA ILE A 23 8.89 -3.20 9.47
C ILE A 23 7.95 -2.80 8.33
N SER A 24 7.03 -1.85 8.56
CA SER A 24 6.13 -1.31 7.53
C SER A 24 6.91 -0.64 6.38
N ALA A 25 7.95 0.13 6.70
CA ALA A 25 8.80 0.77 5.70
C ALA A 25 9.55 -0.26 4.85
N ILE A 26 10.12 -1.31 5.47
CA ILE A 26 10.82 -2.39 4.76
C ILE A 26 9.85 -3.16 3.87
N ALA A 27 8.66 -3.51 4.38
CA ALA A 27 7.63 -4.22 3.62
C ALA A 27 7.18 -3.40 2.40
N TRP A 28 6.97 -2.09 2.58
CA TRP A 28 6.65 -1.18 1.49
C TRP A 28 7.77 -1.06 0.46
N LEU A 29 9.03 -0.99 0.91
CA LEU A 29 10.18 -0.90 0.02
C LEU A 29 10.33 -2.16 -0.83
N ILE A 30 10.19 -3.35 -0.22
CA ILE A 30 10.20 -4.63 -0.94
C ILE A 30 9.06 -4.71 -1.95
N ALA A 31 7.83 -4.37 -1.54
CA ALA A 31 6.67 -4.38 -2.43
C ALA A 31 6.83 -3.37 -3.59
N THR A 32 7.44 -2.21 -3.33
CA THR A 32 7.75 -1.20 -4.35
C THR A 32 8.78 -1.71 -5.34
N ILE A 33 9.83 -2.41 -4.89
CA ILE A 33 10.82 -3.03 -5.80
C ILE A 33 10.14 -4.06 -6.70
N ILE A 34 9.29 -4.92 -6.13
CA ILE A 34 8.53 -5.91 -6.90
C ILE A 34 7.63 -5.19 -7.91
N ALA A 35 6.85 -4.20 -7.48
CA ALA A 35 5.99 -3.42 -8.37
C ALA A 35 6.78 -2.67 -9.46
N PHE A 36 8.01 -2.25 -9.18
CA PHE A 36 8.90 -1.63 -10.16
C PHE A 36 9.36 -2.62 -11.24
N ILE A 37 9.62 -3.89 -10.89
CA ILE A 37 9.91 -4.94 -11.89
C ILE A 37 8.69 -5.14 -12.81
N PHE A 38 7.47 -5.09 -12.26
CA PHE A 38 6.22 -5.25 -13.00
C PHE A 38 5.60 -3.93 -13.51
N HIS A 39 6.35 -2.82 -13.54
CA HIS A 39 5.82 -1.50 -13.89
C HIS A 39 5.14 -1.46 -15.27
N GLY A 40 5.66 -2.22 -16.25
CA GLY A 40 5.10 -2.26 -17.60
C GLY A 40 3.67 -2.82 -17.66
N ALA A 41 3.36 -3.83 -16.84
CA ALA A 41 2.02 -4.41 -16.76
C ALA A 41 1.03 -3.42 -16.11
N ILE A 42 1.46 -2.74 -15.04
CA ILE A 42 0.65 -1.72 -14.35
C ILE A 42 0.39 -0.53 -15.29
N PHE A 43 1.40 -0.13 -16.07
CA PHE A 43 1.28 0.96 -17.02
C PHE A 43 0.30 0.64 -18.15
N MET A 44 0.34 -0.58 -18.72
CA MET A 44 -0.65 -1.01 -19.71
C MET A 44 -2.08 -1.03 -19.15
N PHE A 45 -2.26 -1.52 -17.92
CA PHE A 45 -3.56 -1.51 -17.25
C PHE A 45 -4.11 -0.08 -17.12
N LEU A 46 -3.25 0.88 -16.74
CA LEU A 46 -3.62 2.30 -16.60
C LEU A 46 -3.94 2.97 -17.95
N LEU A 47 -3.28 2.55 -19.03
CA LEU A 47 -3.51 3.07 -20.38
C LEU A 47 -4.76 2.49 -21.06
N HIS A 48 -5.25 1.33 -20.61
CA HIS A 48 -6.42 0.67 -21.19
C HIS A 48 -7.68 1.57 -21.27
N PRO A 49 -8.15 2.22 -20.19
CA PRO A 49 -9.31 3.11 -20.26
C PRO A 49 -9.03 4.34 -21.13
N LEU A 50 -7.81 4.89 -21.12
CA LEU A 50 -7.44 6.07 -21.91
C LEU A 50 -7.56 5.80 -23.42
N THR A 51 -7.12 4.64 -23.89
CA THR A 51 -7.27 4.25 -25.31
C THR A 51 -8.71 4.04 -25.74
N SER A 52 -9.60 3.62 -24.83
CA SER A 52 -11.02 3.38 -25.12
C SER A 52 -11.83 4.67 -25.33
N VAL A 53 -11.46 5.75 -24.63
CA VAL A 53 -12.13 7.06 -24.72
C VAL A 53 -11.52 7.90 -25.84
N LEU A 54 -10.19 7.86 -26.00
CA LEU A 54 -9.47 8.62 -27.03
C LEU A 54 -9.58 7.99 -28.43
N GLY A 55 -9.82 6.67 -28.52
CA GLY A 55 -9.99 5.96 -29.81
C GLY A 55 -11.22 6.36 -30.63
N LYS A 56 -12.15 7.16 -30.08
CA LYS A 56 -13.34 7.68 -30.81
C LYS A 56 -13.10 9.01 -31.53
N THR A 57 -12.03 9.73 -31.19
CA THR A 57 -11.69 11.02 -31.82
C THR A 57 -10.45 10.80 -32.67
N ASN A 58 -10.69 10.60 -33.96
CA ASN A 58 -9.75 10.68 -35.08
C ASN A 58 -8.26 10.85 -34.76
N ASN A 59 -7.50 9.93 -35.39
CA ASN A 59 -6.13 10.09 -35.86
C ASN A 59 -5.03 9.59 -34.91
N HIS A 60 -4.48 8.40 -35.22
CA HIS A 60 -3.06 8.03 -35.09
C HIS A 60 -2.26 8.35 -33.81
N ILE A 61 -2.90 8.67 -32.68
CA ILE A 61 -2.25 8.69 -31.36
C ILE A 61 -2.39 7.29 -30.76
N THR A 62 -1.83 6.31 -31.47
CA THR A 62 -1.46 5.04 -30.87
C THR A 62 -0.43 5.35 -29.80
N SER A 63 -0.82 5.20 -28.54
CA SER A 63 0.10 4.72 -27.50
C SER A 63 1.34 5.57 -27.20
N THR A 64 1.32 6.86 -27.45
CA THR A 64 2.33 7.76 -26.91
C THR A 64 1.70 8.51 -25.75
N ALA A 65 1.89 7.97 -24.54
CA ALA A 65 2.09 8.85 -23.40
C ALA A 65 3.21 9.80 -23.83
N ILE A 66 2.83 11.00 -24.26
CA ILE A 66 3.77 11.99 -24.74
C ILE A 66 4.58 12.33 -23.50
N PHE A 67 5.81 11.81 -23.40
CA PHE A 67 6.74 12.21 -22.38
C PHE A 67 7.03 13.69 -22.64
N THR A 68 6.29 14.57 -21.96
CA THR A 68 6.39 16.03 -22.12
C THR A 68 7.76 16.54 -21.68
N SER A 69 8.53 15.70 -20.99
CA SER A 69 9.90 15.94 -20.58
C SER A 69 10.70 14.63 -20.53
N PRO A 70 12.01 14.63 -20.87
CA PRO A 70 12.86 13.45 -20.76
C PRO A 70 12.94 12.89 -19.33
N THR A 71 12.62 13.70 -18.32
CA THR A 71 12.55 13.32 -16.90
C THR A 71 11.34 12.43 -16.54
N GLU A 72 10.31 12.41 -17.38
CA GLU A 72 9.08 11.64 -17.12
C GLU A 72 9.30 10.13 -17.33
N GLY A 73 10.28 9.73 -18.15
CA GLY A 73 10.64 8.33 -18.37
C GLY A 73 11.10 7.59 -17.11
N LEU A 74 11.63 8.32 -16.11
CA LEU A 74 11.99 7.78 -14.79
C LEU A 74 10.91 8.05 -13.74
N THR A 75 10.32 9.25 -13.76
CA THR A 75 9.41 9.72 -12.69
C THR A 75 8.08 8.99 -12.72
N ILE A 76 7.53 8.68 -13.90
CA ILE A 76 6.25 7.96 -14.05
C ILE A 76 6.33 6.53 -13.50
N PRO A 77 7.27 5.66 -13.97
CA PRO A 77 7.34 4.29 -13.46
C PRO A 77 7.66 4.25 -11.97
N MET A 78 8.49 5.18 -11.45
CA MET A 78 8.81 5.28 -10.02
C MET A 78 7.59 5.64 -9.16
N LYS A 79 6.76 6.59 -9.59
CA LYS A 79 5.52 6.95 -8.87
C LYS A 79 4.51 5.81 -8.90
N ILE A 80 4.33 5.17 -10.06
CA ILE A 80 3.40 4.06 -10.24
C ILE A 80 3.83 2.87 -9.37
N SER A 81 5.11 2.50 -9.40
CA SER A 81 5.62 1.41 -8.57
C SER A 81 5.52 1.71 -7.07
N ALA A 82 5.73 2.96 -6.65
CA ALA A 82 5.59 3.35 -5.24
C ALA A 82 4.14 3.22 -4.75
N ILE A 83 3.17 3.63 -5.56
CA ILE A 83 1.74 3.51 -5.24
C ILE A 83 1.31 2.05 -5.28
N ALA A 84 1.66 1.31 -6.34
CA ALA A 84 1.34 -0.11 -6.45
C ALA A 84 2.02 -0.95 -5.36
N GLY A 85 3.25 -0.61 -5.00
CA GLY A 85 3.97 -1.20 -3.87
C GLY A 85 3.28 -0.91 -2.54
N LEU A 86 2.70 0.29 -2.36
CA LEU A 86 1.92 0.62 -1.17
C LEU A 86 0.64 -0.21 -1.09
N ILE A 87 -0.08 -0.34 -2.20
CA ILE A 87 -1.27 -1.21 -2.34
C ILE A 87 -0.90 -2.65 -1.96
N GLY A 88 0.24 -3.16 -2.45
CA GLY A 88 0.70 -4.52 -2.15
C GLY A 88 1.22 -4.73 -0.72
N ALA A 89 1.83 -3.71 -0.11
CA ALA A 89 2.35 -3.76 1.25
C ALA A 89 1.29 -3.54 2.34
N LEU A 90 0.11 -3.03 1.97
CA LEU A 90 -0.96 -2.71 2.89
C LEU A 90 -1.40 -3.84 3.84
N PRO A 91 -1.46 -5.12 3.44
CA PRO A 91 -1.76 -6.21 4.38
C PRO A 91 -0.77 -6.28 5.53
N VAL A 92 0.52 -6.09 5.23
CA VAL A 92 1.60 -6.12 6.20
C VAL A 92 1.58 -4.85 7.06
N ILE A 93 1.38 -3.68 6.45
CA ILE A 93 1.28 -2.40 7.15
C ILE A 93 0.10 -2.42 8.12
N LEU A 94 -1.07 -2.86 7.69
CA LEU A 94 -2.26 -2.96 8.53
C LEU A 94 -2.03 -3.93 9.69
N TRP A 95 -1.42 -5.10 9.43
CA TRP A 95 -1.07 -6.06 10.48
C TRP A 95 -0.15 -5.43 11.53
N GLN A 96 0.87 -4.71 11.08
CA GLN A 96 1.88 -4.13 11.96
C GLN A 96 1.35 -2.92 12.75
N VAL A 97 0.55 -2.05 12.12
CA VAL A 97 -0.13 -0.92 12.77
C VAL A 97 -1.10 -1.42 13.84
N TRP A 98 -1.84 -2.51 13.57
CA TRP A 98 -2.71 -3.11 14.60
C TRP A 98 -1.92 -3.72 15.76
N GLY A 99 -0.74 -4.28 15.50
CA GLY A 99 0.17 -4.74 16.56
C GLY A 99 0.56 -3.63 17.54
N PHE A 100 0.69 -2.39 17.06
CA PHE A 100 0.94 -1.20 17.88
C PHE A 100 -0.30 -0.73 18.66
N VAL A 101 -1.49 -0.86 18.08
CA VAL A 101 -2.76 -0.43 18.70
C VAL A 101 -3.29 -1.45 19.72
N ALA A 102 -3.04 -2.74 19.50
CA ALA A 102 -3.48 -3.86 20.35
C ALA A 102 -3.15 -3.74 21.85
N PRO A 103 -1.96 -3.28 22.30
CA PRO A 103 -1.68 -3.13 23.73
C PRO A 103 -2.57 -2.08 24.42
N GLY A 104 -3.19 -1.16 23.68
CA GLY A 104 -4.15 -0.20 24.21
C GLY A 104 -5.60 -0.71 24.32
N LEU A 105 -5.90 -1.91 23.81
CA LEU A 105 -7.26 -2.47 23.74
C LEU A 105 -7.53 -3.53 24.80
N ARG A 106 -8.80 -3.64 25.23
CA ARG A 106 -9.21 -4.64 26.20
C ARG A 106 -9.03 -6.05 25.61
N PRO A 107 -8.67 -7.07 26.41
CA PRO A 107 -8.44 -8.44 25.92
C PRO A 107 -9.66 -9.05 25.21
N VAL A 108 -10.87 -8.59 25.52
CA VAL A 108 -12.12 -9.00 24.86
C VAL A 108 -12.26 -8.41 23.44
N GLU A 109 -11.71 -7.22 23.20
CA GLU A 109 -11.75 -6.52 21.90
C GLU A 109 -10.71 -7.07 20.93
N ARG A 110 -9.63 -7.68 21.45
CA ARG A 110 -8.57 -8.30 20.64
C ARG A 110 -9.10 -9.42 19.71
N LYS A 111 -10.22 -10.06 20.05
CA LYS A 111 -10.88 -11.08 19.21
C LYS A 111 -11.52 -10.51 17.94
N PHE A 112 -11.93 -9.23 17.95
CA PHE A 112 -12.54 -8.57 16.79
C PHE A 112 -11.51 -8.05 15.78
N VAL A 113 -10.22 -8.08 16.12
CA VAL A 113 -9.12 -7.61 15.25
C VAL A 113 -9.00 -8.46 13.98
N GLY A 114 -9.17 -9.78 14.08
CA GLY A 114 -9.12 -10.69 12.92
C GLY A 114 -10.14 -10.35 11.82
N PRO A 115 -11.46 -10.34 12.12
CA PRO A 115 -12.47 -9.98 11.13
C PRO A 115 -12.36 -8.51 10.68
N PHE A 116 -11.94 -7.60 11.56
CA PHE A 116 -11.69 -6.21 11.17
C PHE A 116 -10.59 -6.09 10.12
N LEU A 117 -9.46 -6.79 10.29
CA LEU A 117 -8.35 -6.79 9.35
C LEU A 117 -8.74 -7.37 7.99
N GLY A 118 -9.52 -8.46 8.00
CA GLY A 118 -10.10 -9.04 6.78
C GLY A 118 -11.01 -8.05 6.06
N SER A 119 -11.88 -7.35 6.79
CA SER A 119 -12.75 -6.32 6.21
C SER A 119 -11.96 -5.13 5.66
N ALA A 120 -10.93 -4.64 6.37
CA ALA A 120 -10.07 -3.55 5.91
C ALA A 120 -9.34 -3.91 4.62
N PHE A 121 -8.83 -5.15 4.52
CA PHE A 121 -8.22 -5.63 3.28
C PHE A 121 -9.24 -5.73 2.14
N LEU A 122 -10.42 -6.29 2.39
CA LEU A 122 -11.49 -6.40 1.39
C LEU A 122 -11.97 -5.03 0.91
N LEU A 123 -12.20 -4.09 1.82
CA LEU A 123 -12.58 -2.70 1.49
C LEU A 123 -11.47 -2.00 0.72
N PHE A 124 -10.20 -2.26 1.05
CA PHE A 124 -9.08 -1.66 0.33
C PHE A 124 -8.98 -2.19 -1.10
N VAL A 125 -9.06 -3.50 -1.30
CA VAL A 125 -9.10 -4.12 -2.65
C VAL A 125 -10.33 -3.64 -3.42
N GLY A 126 -11.49 -3.56 -2.75
CA GLY A 126 -12.72 -3.02 -3.33
C GLY A 126 -12.57 -1.54 -3.75
N GLY A 127 -11.94 -0.71 -2.92
CA GLY A 127 -11.64 0.68 -3.25
C GLY A 127 -10.64 0.82 -4.39
N ALA A 128 -9.61 -0.01 -4.43
CA ALA A 128 -8.62 -0.04 -5.51
C ALA A 128 -9.23 -0.52 -6.84
N ALA A 129 -10.25 -1.38 -6.80
CA ALA A 129 -10.97 -1.82 -8.00
C ALA A 129 -12.04 -0.81 -8.46
N PHE A 130 -12.54 0.05 -7.57
CA PHE A 130 -13.52 1.09 -7.89
C PHE A 130 -12.89 2.34 -8.51
N ALA A 131 -11.66 2.68 -8.11
CA ALA A 131 -10.90 3.82 -8.61
C ALA A 131 -10.42 3.62 -10.06
#